data_AF-A0A962IDV5-F1
#
_entry.id   AF-A0A962IDV5-F1
#
_cell.length_a   1.000
_cell.length_b   1.000
_cell.length_c   1.000
_cell.angle_alpha   90.00
_cell.angle_beta   90.00
_cell.angle_gamma   90.00
#
_symmetry.space_group_name_H-M   'P 1'
#
loop_
_entity.id
_entity.type
_entity.pdbx_description
1 polymer ?
#
loop_
_entity_poly.entity_id
_entity_poly.type
_entity_poly.pdbx_seq_one_letter_code
_entity_poly.pdbx_strand_id
1 'polypeptide(L)' 'MITEQVVELSRLQFAVTALYHFLFVPLTLGMTFMLAIMESVYVMTRKPVYKDMVKFWGKLFGINFALGVTTG' A
#
# COMPACT_ATOMS: atom_id res chain seq x y z
N MET A 1 2.62 -30.32 -25.77
CA MET A 1 3.11 -30.33 -24.37
C MET A 1 3.63 -28.94 -24.04
N ILE A 2 3.31 -28.39 -22.86
CA ILE A 2 3.95 -27.16 -22.37
C ILE A 2 5.41 -27.50 -22.07
N THR A 3 6.36 -26.66 -22.52
CA THR A 3 7.78 -26.89 -22.26
C THR A 3 8.13 -26.51 -20.82
N GLU A 4 9.09 -27.20 -20.21
CA GLU A 4 9.56 -26.86 -18.85
C GLU A 4 10.03 -25.40 -18.77
N GLN A 5 10.64 -24.89 -19.83
CA GLN A 5 11.04 -23.49 -19.93
C GLN A 5 9.86 -22.52 -19.74
N VAL A 6 8.70 -22.80 -20.33
CA VAL A 6 7.51 -21.95 -20.16
C VAL A 6 7.02 -21.98 -18.71
N VAL A 7 7.08 -23.14 -18.06
CA VAL A 7 6.70 -23.28 -16.64
C VAL A 7 7.61 -22.45 -15.74
N GLU A 8 8.93 -22.57 -15.91
CA GLU A 8 9.91 -21.84 -15.08
C GLU A 8 9.83 -20.32 -15.29
N LEU A 9 9.69 -19.85 -16.53
CA LEU A 9 9.51 -18.43 -16.81
C LEU A 9 8.19 -17.89 -16.24
N SER A 10 7.12 -18.69 -16.28
CA SER A 10 5.83 -18.30 -15.69
C SER A 10 5.92 -18.18 -14.16
N ARG A 11 6.65 -19.09 -13.49
CA ARG A 11 6.90 -19.00 -12.05
C ARG A 11 7.71 -17.76 -11.69
N LEU A 12 8.76 -17.47 -12.46
CA LEU A 12 9.60 -16.29 -12.25
C LEU A 12 8.80 -15.00 -12.44
N GLN A 13 8.01 -14.91 -13.52
CA GLN A 13 7.14 -13.76 -13.77
C GLN A 13 6.18 -13.54 -12.60
N PHE A 14 5.52 -14.60 -12.12
CA PHE A 14 4.63 -14.50 -10.97
C PHE A 14 5.36 -14.07 -9.71
N ALA A 15 6.52 -14.66 -9.41
CA ALA A 15 7.32 -14.34 -8.23
C ALA A 15 7.72 -12.85 -8.22
N VAL A 16 8.16 -12.31 -9.35
CA VAL A 16 8.51 -10.89 -9.48
C VAL A 16 7.29 -10.01 -9.26
N THR A 17 6.17 -10.27 -9.94
CA THR A 17 4.96 -9.45 -9.79
C THR A 17 4.44 -9.48 -8.35
N ALA A 18 4.35 -10.67 -7.75
CA ALA A 18 3.89 -10.83 -6.37
C ALA A 18 4.80 -10.10 -5.37
N LEU A 19 6.12 -10.19 -5.55
CA LEU A 19 7.08 -9.49 -4.68
C LEU A 19 6.91 -7.97 -4.78
N TYR A 20 6.86 -7.43 -5.99
CA TYR A 20 6.68 -5.98 -6.19
C TYR A 20 5.35 -5.49 -5.63
N HIS A 21 4.25 -6.22 -5.85
CA HIS A 21 2.95 -5.88 -5.28
C HIS A 21 2.98 -5.88 -3.75
N PHE A 22 3.59 -6.90 -3.15
CA PHE A 22 3.63 -7.05 -1.69
C PHE A 22 4.53 -6.03 -0.97
N LEU A 23 5.30 -5.21 -1.67
CA LEU A 23 5.94 -4.03 -1.07
C LEU A 23 4.91 -2.96 -0.67
N PHE A 24 3.85 -2.80 -1.46
CA PHE A 24 2.85 -1.74 -1.29
C PHE A 24 1.66 -2.15 -0.40
N VAL A 25 1.34 -3.45 -0.38
CA VAL A 25 0.22 -4.01 0.41
C VAL A 25 0.33 -3.76 1.93
N PRO A 26 1.42 -4.16 2.63
CA PRO A 26 1.51 -3.99 4.07
C PRO A 26 1.58 -2.51 4.47
N LEU A 27 2.20 -1.67 3.62
CA LEU A 27 2.21 -0.22 3.80
C LEU A 27 0.79 0.36 3.71
N THR A 28 -0.02 -0.05 2.73
CA THR A 28 -1.41 0.38 2.59
C THR A 28 -2.23 -0.01 3.82
N LEU A 29 -2.13 -1.27 4.25
CA LEU A 29 -2.86 -1.78 5.42
C LEU A 29 -2.47 -1.02 6.70
N GLY A 30 -1.17 -0.87 6.98
CA GLY A 30 -0.68 -0.16 8.15
C GLY A 30 -1.06 1.33 8.15
N MET A 31 -0.86 2.02 7.04
CA MET A 31 -1.17 3.45 6.92
C MET A 31 -2.68 3.71 7.03
N THR A 32 -3.54 2.80 6.57
CA THR A 32 -5.00 2.97 6.70
C THR A 32 -5.42 3.09 8.17
N PHE A 33 -4.96 2.18 9.03
CA PHE A 33 -5.25 2.25 10.46
C PHE A 33 -4.59 3.48 11.12
N MET A 34 -3.35 3.79 10.73
CA MET A 34 -2.65 4.98 11.24
C MET A 34 -3.42 6.27 10.93
N LEU A 35 -3.88 6.45 9.69
CA LEU A 35 -4.67 7.61 9.28
C LEU A 35 -6.02 7.67 10.00
N ALA A 36 -6.70 6.53 10.15
CA ALA A 36 -7.97 6.46 10.89
C ALA A 36 -7.79 6.86 12.36
N ILE A 37 -6.70 6.43 13.00
CA ILE A 37 -6.37 6.83 14.38
C ILE A 37 -6.07 8.32 14.45
N MET A 38 -5.21 8.86 13.56
CA MET A 38 -4.86 10.28 13.56
C MET A 38 -6.09 11.18 13.34
N GLU A 39 -6.98 10.82 12.41
CA GLU A 39 -8.23 11.55 12.16
C GLU A 39 -9.17 11.45 13.37
N SER A 40 -9.29 10.27 13.98
CA SER A 40 -10.09 10.09 15.21
C SER A 40 -9.58 10.98 16.35
N VAL A 41 -8.26 11.01 16.57
CA VAL A 41 -7.62 11.88 17.58
C VAL A 41 -7.84 13.37 17.25
N TYR A 42 -7.78 13.76 15.97
CA TYR A 42 -8.12 15.12 15.55
C TYR A 42 -9.57 15.47 15.91
N VAL A 43 -10.54 14.62 15.59
CA VAL A 43 -11.96 14.86 15.86
C VAL A 43 -12.24 14.97 17.38
N MET A 44 -11.58 14.14 18.19
CA MET A 44 -11.71 14.13 19.64
C MET A 44 -11.04 15.32 20.33
N THR A 45 -9.83 15.69 19.89
CA THR A 45 -9.00 16.70 20.60
C THR A 45 -9.05 18.09 19.98
N ARG A 46 -9.50 18.21 18.72
CA ARG A 46 -9.48 19.43 17.90
C ARG A 46 -8.10 20.08 17.73
N LYS A 47 -7.02 19.36 18.05
CA LYS A 47 -5.65 19.85 17.86
C LYS A 47 -5.29 19.81 16.37
N PRO A 48 -4.97 20.97 15.74
CA PRO A 48 -4.82 21.07 14.29
C PRO A 48 -3.66 20.21 13.74
N VAL A 49 -2.62 19.97 14.54
CA VAL A 49 -1.47 19.13 14.17
C VAL A 49 -1.88 17.76 13.63
N TYR A 50 -2.90 17.12 14.22
CA TYR A 50 -3.34 15.80 13.77
C TYR A 50 -4.02 15.86 12.39
N LYS A 51 -4.74 16.93 12.09
CA LYS A 51 -5.32 17.16 10.75
C LYS A 51 -4.23 17.33 9.70
N ASP A 52 -3.18 18.07 10.04
CA ASP A 52 -2.05 18.28 9.13
C ASP A 52 -1.27 16.97 8.91
N MET A 53 -1.12 16.16 9.95
CA MET A 53 -0.57 14.80 9.85
C MET A 53 -1.39 13.91 8.92
N VAL A 54 -2.73 13.87 9.09
CA VAL A 54 -3.61 13.07 8.20
C VAL A 54 -3.47 13.50 6.74
N LYS A 55 -3.42 14.80 6.46
CA LYS A 55 -3.24 15.30 5.09
C LYS A 55 -1.88 14.93 4.50
N PHE A 56 -0.81 15.07 5.28
CA PHE A 56 0.54 14.74 4.84
C PHE A 56 0.69 13.24 4.55
N TRP A 57 0.37 12.40 5.53
CA TRP A 57 0.47 10.94 5.39
C TRP A 57 -0.56 10.41 4.40
N GLY A 58 -1.73 11.03 4.30
CA GLY A 58 -2.76 10.68 3.32
C GLY A 58 -2.32 10.88 1.87
N LYS A 59 -1.48 11.90 1.60
CA LYS A 59 -0.87 12.08 0.27
C LYS A 59 0.09 10.94 -0.07
N LEU A 60 0.95 10.54 0.87
CA LEU A 60 1.88 9.42 0.68
C LEU A 60 1.13 8.09 0.54
N PHE A 61 0.09 7.90 1.34
CA PHE A 61 -0.84 6.76 1.20
C PHE A 61 -1.43 6.70 -0.20
N GLY A 62 -1.90 7.82 -0.76
CA GLY A 62 -2.45 7.87 -2.12
C GLY A 62 -1.46 7.41 -3.19
N ILE A 63 -0.18 7.81 -3.08
CA ILE A 63 0.88 7.37 -4.00
C ILE A 63 1.11 5.86 -3.87
N ASN A 64 1.28 5.37 -2.64
CA ASN A 64 1.48 3.94 -2.36
C ASN A 64 0.29 3.09 -2.83
N PHE A 65 -0.93 3.57 -2.61
CA PHE A 65 -2.16 2.91 -3.01
C PHE A 65 -2.26 2.80 -4.54
N ALA A 66 -1.95 3.86 -5.29
CA ALA A 66 -1.97 3.83 -6.75
C ALA A 66 -1.01 2.77 -7.32
N LEU A 67 0.21 2.68 -6.78
CA LEU A 67 1.18 1.65 -7.17
C LEU A 67 0.72 0.24 -6.77
N GLY A 68 0.16 0.09 -5.57
CA GLY A 68 -0.43 -1.17 -5.09
C GLY A 68 -1.55 -1.67 -6.01
N VAL A 69 -2.49 -0.80 -6.39
CA VAL A 69 -3.60 -1.16 -7.30
C VAL A 69 -3.11 -1.53 -8.69
N THR A 70 -2.06 -0.85 -9.19
CA THR A 70 -1.54 -1.11 -10.54
C THR A 70 -0.76 -2.43 -10.62
N THR A 71 -0.12 -2.85 -9.53
CA THR A 71 0.69 -4.08 -9.46
C THR A 71 -0.12 -5.32 -9.08
N GLY A 72 -1.34 -5.13 -8.57
CA GLY A 72 -2.23 -6.20 -8.09
C GLY A 72 -3.22 -6.70 -9.12
#